data_AF-A0A955MU58-F1
#
_entry.id   AF-A0A955MU58-F1
#
_cell.length_a   1.000
_cell.length_b   1.000
_cell.length_c   1.000
_cell.angle_alpha   90.00
_cell.angle_beta   90.00
_cell.angle_gamma   90.00
#
_symmetry.space_group_name_H-M   'P 1'
#
loop_
_entity.id
_entity.type
_entity.pdbx_description
1 polymer ?
#
loop_
_entity_poly.entity_id
_entity_poly.type
_entity_poly.pdbx_seq_one_letter_code
_entity_poly.pdbx_strand_id
1 'polypeptide(L)' 'MKATSETYYEAFVRKDRDYEGVFFVGVKTTGVFCRPTCPARKPKLDNC' A
#
# COMPACT_ATOMS: atom_id res chain seq x y z
N MET A 1 -6.73 6.94 -17.21
CA MET A 1 -6.06 7.49 -16.01
C MET A 1 -5.04 6.47 -15.51
N LYS A 2 -3.73 6.80 -15.45
CA LYS A 2 -2.75 5.97 -14.72
C LYS A 2 -2.75 6.45 -13.27
N ALA A 3 -3.10 5.60 -12.32
CA ALA A 3 -2.91 5.90 -10.90
C ALA A 3 -1.40 5.95 -10.60
N THR A 4 -0.96 7.01 -9.91
CA THR A 4 0.44 7.17 -9.51
C THR A 4 0.74 6.38 -8.23
N SER A 5 2.02 6.11 -7.96
CA SER A 5 2.46 5.46 -6.71
C SER A 5 1.93 6.15 -5.46
N GLU A 6 1.82 7.48 -5.50
CA GLU A 6 1.23 8.31 -4.44
C GLU A 6 -0.25 7.98 -4.23
N THR A 7 -1.03 7.78 -5.29
CA THR A 7 -2.46 7.40 -5.20
C THR A 7 -2.62 6.04 -4.50
N TYR A 8 -1.80 5.05 -4.87
CA TYR A 8 -1.84 3.73 -4.25
C TYR A 8 -1.39 3.78 -2.78
N TYR A 9 -0.40 4.60 -2.47
CA TYR A 9 0.01 4.80 -1.08
C TYR A 9 -1.07 5.46 -0.26
N GLU A 10 -1.77 6.46 -0.81
CA GLU A 10 -2.86 7.12 -0.11
C GLU A 10 -4.04 6.16 0.11
N ALA A 11 -4.38 5.34 -0.89
CA ALA A 11 -5.37 4.27 -0.74
C ALA A 11 -4.97 3.25 0.35
N PHE A 12 -3.68 2.86 0.38
CA PHE A 12 -3.13 2.02 1.44
C PHE A 12 -3.22 2.69 2.82
N VAL A 13 -2.95 4.00 2.93
CA VAL A 13 -3.09 4.80 4.15
C VAL A 13 -4.56 4.95 4.58
N ARG A 14 -5.50 4.96 3.63
CA ARG A 14 -6.95 5.01 3.91
C ARG A 14 -7.56 3.63 4.21
N LYS A 15 -6.81 2.52 4.00
CA LYS A 15 -7.32 1.14 4.09
C LYS A 15 -8.49 0.89 3.12
N ASP A 16 -8.36 1.44 1.92
CA ASP A 16 -9.41 1.37 0.93
C ASP A 16 -9.59 -0.07 0.45
N ARG A 17 -10.82 -0.59 0.61
CA ARG A 17 -11.15 -1.98 0.27
C ARG A 17 -11.35 -2.16 -1.22
N ASP A 18 -11.68 -1.11 -1.95
CA ASP A 18 -11.86 -1.17 -3.41
C ASP A 18 -10.55 -1.51 -4.14
N TYR A 19 -9.41 -1.27 -3.49
CA TYR A 19 -8.11 -1.62 -4.03
C TYR A 19 -7.62 -3.00 -3.60
N GLU A 20 -8.37 -3.73 -2.78
CA GLU A 20 -8.00 -5.09 -2.36
C GLU A 20 -7.95 -6.03 -3.58
N GLY A 21 -6.76 -6.56 -3.88
CA GLY A 21 -6.53 -7.37 -5.09
C GLY A 21 -6.14 -6.57 -6.34
N VAL A 22 -6.25 -5.23 -6.29
CA VAL A 22 -5.76 -4.33 -7.37
C VAL A 22 -4.26 -4.11 -7.25
N PHE A 23 -3.75 -3.95 -6.02
CA PHE A 23 -2.32 -3.80 -5.76
C PHE A 23 -1.90 -4.41 -4.42
N PHE A 24 -0.59 -4.63 -4.29
CA PHE A 24 0.07 -5.03 -3.06
C PHE A 24 1.21 -4.05 -2.76
N VAL A 25 1.50 -3.84 -1.48
CA VAL A 25 2.59 -2.97 -1.02
C VAL A 25 3.77 -3.83 -0.58
N GLY A 26 4.95 -3.63 -1.15
CA GLY A 26 6.16 -4.33 -0.74
C GLY A 26 6.96 -3.51 0.25
N VAL A 27 7.11 -3.96 1.49
CA VAL A 27 7.89 -3.23 2.49
C VAL A 27 9.38 -3.51 2.26
N LYS A 28 10.13 -2.55 1.72
CA LYS A 28 11.56 -2.71 1.41
C LYS A 28 12.40 -3.12 2.62
N THR A 29 12.05 -2.61 3.80
CA THR A 29 12.82 -2.82 5.03
C THR A 29 12.66 -4.22 5.62
N THR A 30 11.48 -4.82 5.51
CA THR A 30 11.19 -6.15 6.07
C THR A 30 11.12 -7.25 5.02
N GLY A 31 11.03 -6.90 3.72
CA GLY A 31 10.80 -7.85 2.63
C GLY A 31 9.41 -8.46 2.63
N VAL A 32 8.50 -7.97 3.47
CA VAL A 32 7.12 -8.48 3.58
C VAL A 32 6.21 -7.67 2.64
N PHE A 33 5.24 -8.32 2.01
CA PHE A 33 4.19 -7.61 1.29
C PHE A 33 2.92 -7.47 2.16
N CYS A 34 2.23 -6.35 2.00
CA CYS A 34 0.99 -6.03 2.68
C CYS A 34 -0.16 -5.87 1.68
N ARG A 35 -1.36 -6.19 2.15
CA ARG A 35 -2.61 -5.86 1.46
C ARG A 35 -2.99 -4.39 1.69
N PRO A 36 -3.74 -3.74 0.79
CA PRO A 36 -4.19 -2.35 0.94
C PRO A 36 -4.94 -2.09 2.26
N THR A 37 -5.62 -3.12 2.76
CA THR A 37 -6.46 -3.11 3.96
C THR A 37 -5.72 -3.55 5.22
N CYS A 38 -4.40 -3.85 5.12
CA CYS A 38 -3.64 -4.44 6.22
C CYS A 38 -3.69 -3.55 7.48
N PRO A 39 -4.00 -4.13 8.66
CA PRO A 39 -4.01 -3.38 9.91
C PRO A 39 -2.60 -3.08 10.45
N ALA A 40 -1.55 -3.66 9.86
CA ALA A 40 -0.17 -3.45 10.29
C ALA A 40 0.25 -1.97 10.21
N ARG A 41 1.31 -1.62 10.95
CA ARG A 41 1.86 -0.27 10.94
C ARG A 41 2.34 0.06 9.53
N LYS A 42 1.78 1.12 8.94
CA LYS A 42 2.05 1.46 7.54
C LYS A 42 3.46 2.02 7.40
N PRO A 43 4.30 1.46 6.53
CA PRO A 43 5.60 2.06 6.21
C PRO A 43 5.43 3.45 5.58
N LYS A 44 6.49 4.25 5.65
CA LYS A 44 6.59 5.48 4.85
C LYS A 44 6.67 5.12 3.36
N LEU A 45 6.19 6.01 2.48
CA LEU A 45 6.24 5.83 1.02
C LEU A 45 7.63 5.40 0.51
N ASP A 46 8.69 5.96 1.07
CA ASP A 46 10.08 5.63 0.73
C ASP A 46 10.44 4.14 0.95
N ASN A 47 9.79 3.52 1.94
CA ASN A 47 9.97 2.13 2.35
C ASN A 47 8.90 1.18 1.76
N CYS A 48 8.02 1.67 0.90
CA CYS A 48 7.06 0.88 0.13
C CYS A 48 7.61 0.40 -1.21
#